data_AF-A0AAI8KC06-F1
#
_entry.id   AF-A0AAI8KC06-F1
#
_cell.length_a   1.000
_cell.length_b   1.000
_cell.length_c   1.000
_cell.angle_alpha   90.00
_cell.angle_beta   90.00
_cell.angle_gamma   90.00
#
_symmetry.space_group_name_H-M   'P 1'
#
loop_
_entity.id
_entity.type
_entity.pdbx_description
1 polymer ?
#
loop_
_entity_poly.entity_id
_entity_poly.type
_entity_poly.pdbx_seq_one_letter_code
_entity_poly.pdbx_strand_id
1 'polypeptide(L)'
;MTYMTKSEFAARRGWSKSYVSKLASQDRLVLRDDGKVDVEATEALLAESADPSKAAVAARHSENRVERDVRSHLQPSADTPAVQAVLQAPGKGRDFQAARAHREYYLAQLAEAEFHKVQGQLVERQRVEDAAFTAARGLRDQMFGLAPQLAAELAGMTDPWDVEKHLTDTFRRVFTDAAKMNDDDLERAMTPS
;
A
#
# COMPACT_ATOMS: atom_id res chain seq x y z
N MET A 1 -30.68 -19.96 -15.05
CA MET A 1 -31.29 -18.75 -15.63
C MET A 1 -31.29 -17.60 -14.65
N THR A 2 -30.25 -16.77 -14.73
CA THR A 2 -30.11 -15.55 -13.94
C THR A 2 -30.48 -14.35 -14.80
N TYR A 3 -31.42 -13.54 -14.34
CA TYR A 3 -31.87 -12.34 -15.06
C TYR A 3 -31.44 -11.09 -14.31
N MET A 4 -30.81 -10.16 -15.00
CA MET A 4 -30.38 -8.90 -14.40
C MET A 4 -30.53 -7.74 -15.36
N THR A 5 -30.52 -6.53 -14.83
CA THR A 5 -30.57 -5.33 -15.66
C THR A 5 -29.28 -5.16 -16.47
N LYS A 6 -29.32 -4.40 -17.57
CA LYS A 6 -28.13 -4.09 -18.39
C LYS A 6 -26.99 -3.47 -17.56
N SER A 7 -27.33 -2.67 -16.55
CA SER A 7 -26.35 -2.02 -15.66
C SER A 7 -25.70 -3.02 -14.71
N GLU A 8 -26.46 -3.93 -14.13
CA GLU A 8 -25.93 -4.99 -13.25
C GLU A 8 -25.05 -5.97 -14.03
N PHE A 9 -25.44 -6.32 -15.26
CA PHE A 9 -24.63 -7.17 -16.13
C PHE A 9 -23.29 -6.51 -16.50
N ALA A 10 -23.31 -5.21 -16.82
CA ALA A 10 -22.10 -4.43 -17.09
C ALA A 10 -21.14 -4.42 -15.88
N ALA A 11 -21.68 -4.15 -14.68
CA ALA A 11 -20.91 -4.11 -13.44
C ALA A 11 -20.28 -5.47 -13.11
N ARG A 12 -21.06 -6.57 -13.23
CA ARG A 12 -20.57 -7.93 -12.96
C ARG A 12 -19.43 -8.36 -13.89
N ARG A 13 -19.45 -7.91 -15.15
CA ARG A 13 -18.42 -8.25 -16.15
C ARG A 13 -17.26 -7.26 -16.22
N GLY A 14 -17.31 -6.18 -15.43
CA GLY A 14 -16.33 -5.10 -15.50
C GLY A 14 -16.37 -4.33 -16.82
N TRP A 15 -17.52 -4.30 -17.49
CA TRP A 15 -17.73 -3.62 -18.77
C TRP A 15 -18.45 -2.29 -18.59
N SER A 16 -18.25 -1.37 -19.53
CA SER A 16 -18.99 -0.11 -19.52
C SER A 16 -20.45 -0.35 -19.94
N LYS A 17 -21.37 0.45 -19.38
CA LYS A 17 -22.79 0.42 -19.76
C LYS A 17 -22.97 0.63 -21.28
N SER A 18 -22.17 1.50 -21.87
CA SER A 18 -22.15 1.75 -23.33
C SER A 18 -21.75 0.53 -24.15
N TYR A 19 -20.86 -0.32 -23.63
CA TYR A 19 -20.47 -1.56 -24.30
C TYR A 19 -21.62 -2.58 -24.30
N VAL A 20 -22.36 -2.71 -23.19
CA VAL A 20 -23.55 -3.57 -23.11
C VAL A 20 -24.67 -3.06 -24.03
N SER A 21 -24.87 -1.74 -24.14
CA SER A 21 -25.79 -1.16 -25.12
C SER A 21 -25.37 -1.43 -26.56
N LYS A 22 -24.06 -1.43 -26.86
CA LYS A 22 -23.53 -1.80 -28.18
C LYS A 22 -23.75 -3.28 -28.51
N LEU A 23 -23.63 -4.17 -27.53
CA LEU A 23 -23.95 -5.59 -27.70
C LEU A 23 -25.43 -5.80 -28.00
N ALA A 24 -26.32 -5.03 -27.35
CA ALA A 24 -27.74 -5.05 -27.64
C ALA A 24 -28.05 -4.58 -29.07
N SER A 25 -27.37 -3.54 -29.58
CA SER A 25 -27.56 -3.08 -30.97
C SER A 25 -26.94 -3.99 -32.03
N GLN A 26 -26.11 -4.95 -31.62
CA GLN A 26 -25.46 -5.92 -32.50
C GLN A 26 -26.16 -7.29 -32.47
N ASP A 27 -27.34 -7.37 -31.85
CA ASP A 27 -28.09 -8.62 -31.61
C ASP A 27 -27.27 -9.72 -30.90
N ARG A 28 -26.28 -9.30 -30.10
CA ARG A 28 -25.40 -10.17 -29.31
C ARG A 28 -25.74 -10.17 -27.82
N LEU A 29 -26.93 -9.67 -27.48
CA LEU A 29 -27.44 -9.58 -26.11
C LEU A 29 -28.88 -10.10 -26.10
N VAL A 30 -29.15 -11.16 -25.34
CA VAL A 30 -30.49 -11.74 -25.23
C VAL A 30 -31.27 -10.95 -24.18
N LEU A 31 -32.28 -10.22 -24.65
CA LEU A 31 -33.19 -9.41 -23.84
C LEU A 31 -34.57 -10.07 -23.80
N ARG A 32 -35.17 -10.09 -22.61
CA ARG A 32 -36.57 -10.51 -22.43
C ARG A 32 -37.52 -9.32 -22.70
N ASP A 33 -38.80 -9.61 -22.88
CA ASP A 33 -39.88 -8.61 -23.01
C ASP A 33 -39.90 -7.57 -21.87
N ASP A 34 -39.45 -7.94 -20.67
CA ASP A 34 -39.31 -7.05 -19.51
C ASP A 34 -38.04 -6.16 -19.54
N GLY A 35 -37.25 -6.20 -20.63
CA GLY A 35 -36.02 -5.42 -20.80
C GLY A 35 -34.81 -5.91 -19.97
N LYS A 36 -34.93 -7.04 -19.28
CA LYS A 36 -33.85 -7.69 -18.50
C LYS A 36 -32.99 -8.58 -19.40
N VAL A 37 -31.69 -8.65 -19.08
CA VAL A 37 -30.70 -9.49 -19.77
C VAL A 37 -30.75 -10.90 -19.22
N ASP A 38 -30.91 -11.88 -20.11
CA ASP A 38 -30.66 -13.29 -19.79
C ASP A 38 -29.16 -13.54 -19.86
N VAL A 39 -28.53 -13.70 -18.69
CA VAL A 39 -27.07 -13.83 -18.58
C VAL A 39 -26.56 -15.09 -19.24
N GLU A 40 -27.28 -16.19 -19.09
CA GLU A 40 -26.82 -17.51 -19.51
C GLU A 40 -26.91 -17.65 -21.03
N ALA A 41 -28.03 -17.20 -21.62
CA ALA A 41 -28.21 -17.15 -23.06
C ALA A 41 -27.28 -16.13 -23.74
N THR A 42 -27.04 -14.98 -23.11
CA THR A 42 -26.11 -13.95 -23.61
C THR A 42 -24.66 -14.43 -23.58
N GLU A 43 -24.24 -15.12 -22.52
CA GLU A 43 -22.88 -15.66 -22.42
C GLU A 43 -22.61 -16.75 -23.45
N ALA A 44 -23.60 -17.62 -23.72
CA ALA A 44 -23.51 -18.62 -24.79
C ALA A 44 -23.35 -17.98 -26.18
N LEU A 45 -24.15 -16.96 -26.49
CA LEU A 45 -24.12 -16.25 -27.77
C LEU A 45 -22.81 -15.45 -27.93
N LEU A 46 -22.28 -14.88 -26.84
CA LEU A 46 -20.98 -14.20 -26.83
C LEU A 46 -19.83 -15.18 -27.02
N ALA A 47 -19.91 -16.40 -26.47
CA ALA A 47 -18.90 -17.44 -26.66
C ALA A 47 -18.89 -17.97 -28.10
N GLU A 48 -20.06 -18.18 -28.70
CA GLU A 48 -20.20 -18.63 -30.09
C GLU A 48 -19.73 -17.57 -31.10
N SER A 49 -19.97 -16.29 -30.80
CA SER A 49 -19.58 -15.16 -31.67
C SER A 49 -18.20 -14.57 -31.35
N ALA A 50 -17.44 -15.17 -30.43
CA ALA A 50 -16.10 -14.72 -30.08
C ALA A 50 -15.09 -15.20 -31.13
N ASP A 51 -14.66 -14.30 -32.02
CA ASP A 51 -13.60 -14.52 -32.99
C ASP A 51 -12.24 -14.73 -32.27
N PRO A 52 -11.66 -15.95 -32.30
CA PRO A 52 -10.41 -16.25 -31.60
C PRO A 52 -9.22 -15.42 -32.11
N SER A 53 -9.27 -14.94 -33.35
CA SER A 53 -8.21 -14.12 -33.95
C SER A 53 -8.09 -12.72 -33.33
N LYS A 54 -9.14 -12.24 -32.64
CA LYS A 54 -9.18 -10.92 -31.99
C LYS A 54 -8.86 -10.95 -30.50
N ALA A 55 -8.61 -12.15 -29.94
CA ALA A 55 -8.29 -12.32 -28.53
C ALA A 55 -7.01 -11.56 -28.11
N ALA A 56 -5.97 -11.57 -28.96
CA ALA A 56 -4.72 -10.85 -28.71
C ALA A 56 -4.90 -9.32 -28.70
N VAL A 57 -5.82 -8.80 -29.52
CA VAL A 57 -6.13 -7.36 -29.56
C VAL A 57 -6.95 -6.94 -28.35
N ALA A 58 -7.89 -7.79 -27.92
CA ALA A 58 -8.65 -7.57 -26.68
C ALA A 58 -7.74 -7.54 -25.45
N ALA A 59 -6.78 -8.48 -25.37
CA ALA A 59 -5.77 -8.53 -24.30
C ALA A 59 -4.90 -7.27 -24.25
N ARG A 60 -4.40 -6.79 -25.41
CA ARG A 60 -3.63 -5.54 -25.50
C ARG A 60 -4.47 -4.31 -25.09
N HIS A 61 -5.76 -4.29 -25.40
CA HIS A 61 -6.63 -3.17 -25.00
C HIS A 61 -6.99 -3.21 -23.50
N SER A 62 -7.12 -4.39 -22.89
CA SER A 62 -7.27 -4.49 -21.43
C SER A 62 -5.99 -4.06 -20.72
N GLU A 63 -4.83 -4.49 -21.20
CA GLU A 63 -3.53 -4.12 -20.64
C GLU A 63 -3.29 -2.61 -20.74
N ASN A 64 -3.56 -2.00 -21.90
CA ASN A 64 -3.50 -0.54 -22.08
C ASN A 64 -4.47 0.24 -21.17
N ARG A 65 -5.62 -0.33 -20.80
CA ARG A 65 -6.55 0.31 -19.85
C ARG A 65 -6.02 0.26 -18.42
N VAL A 66 -5.49 -0.90 -18.01
CA VAL A 66 -4.83 -1.05 -16.71
C VAL A 66 -3.63 -0.10 -16.61
N GLU A 67 -2.79 -0.01 -17.64
CA GLU A 67 -1.70 0.96 -17.70
C GLU A 67 -2.17 2.41 -17.61
N ARG A 68 -3.28 2.76 -18.27
CA ARG A 68 -3.82 4.12 -18.24
C ARG A 68 -4.39 4.48 -16.87
N ASP A 69 -5.10 3.56 -16.24
CA ASP A 69 -5.66 3.76 -14.91
C ASP A 69 -4.54 3.88 -13.89
N VAL A 70 -3.51 3.02 -13.94
CA VAL A 70 -2.28 3.17 -13.14
C VAL A 70 -1.59 4.50 -13.40
N ARG A 71 -1.45 4.94 -14.67
CA ARG A 71 -0.91 6.27 -15.01
C ARG A 71 -1.75 7.43 -14.44
N SER A 72 -3.06 7.30 -14.36
CA SER A 72 -3.93 8.34 -13.80
C SER A 72 -3.79 8.49 -12.29
N HIS A 73 -3.50 7.39 -11.58
CA HIS A 73 -3.19 7.42 -10.14
C HIS A 73 -1.78 7.94 -9.85
N LEU A 74 -0.92 8.03 -10.88
CA LEU A 74 0.44 8.56 -10.81
C LEU A 74 0.55 10.03 -11.28
N GLN A 75 -0.56 10.69 -11.66
CA GLN A 75 -0.53 12.13 -11.92
C GLN A 75 -0.53 12.88 -10.58
N PRO A 76 0.41 13.80 -10.34
CA PRO A 76 0.38 14.63 -9.14
C PRO A 76 -0.85 15.55 -9.19
N SER A 77 -1.62 15.59 -8.11
CA SER A 77 -2.56 16.69 -7.86
C SER A 77 -1.83 18.03 -7.90
N ALA A 78 -2.55 19.07 -8.32
CA ALA A 78 -2.04 20.40 -8.70
C ALA A 78 -1.20 21.17 -7.65
N ASP A 79 -0.98 20.62 -6.45
CA ASP A 79 -0.22 21.24 -5.35
C ASP A 79 1.21 20.71 -5.19
N THR A 80 1.75 19.96 -6.16
CA THR A 80 3.16 19.54 -6.14
C THR A 80 3.99 20.52 -6.98
N PRO A 81 5.12 21.08 -6.48
CA PRO A 81 5.94 22.02 -7.26
C PRO A 81 6.38 21.36 -8.56
N ALA A 82 6.04 21.99 -9.68
CA ALA A 82 6.27 21.46 -11.02
C ALA A 82 7.76 21.21 -11.27
N VAL A 83 8.17 19.95 -11.28
CA VAL A 83 9.32 19.52 -12.09
C VAL A 83 8.90 19.68 -13.55
N GLN A 84 9.47 20.72 -14.18
CA GLN A 84 9.18 21.12 -15.55
C GLN A 84 9.26 19.92 -16.50
N ALA A 85 8.10 19.54 -17.06
CA ALA A 85 8.03 18.72 -18.24
C ALA A 85 8.65 19.52 -19.40
N VAL A 86 9.89 19.20 -19.74
CA VAL A 86 10.53 19.75 -20.95
C VAL A 86 9.79 19.18 -22.15
N LEU A 87 9.00 20.03 -22.80
CA LEU A 87 8.38 19.81 -24.09
C LEU A 87 9.45 19.37 -25.11
N GLN A 88 9.38 18.13 -25.58
CA GLN A 88 10.32 17.61 -26.57
C GLN A 88 9.98 18.12 -27.98
N ALA A 89 10.96 18.78 -28.59
CA ALA A 89 11.03 18.99 -30.04
C ALA A 89 11.42 17.68 -30.75
N PRO A 90 11.03 17.47 -32.02
CA PRO A 90 11.24 16.18 -32.71
C PRO A 90 12.69 16.06 -33.19
N GLY A 91 13.52 15.35 -32.41
CA GLY A 91 14.88 15.02 -32.81
C GLY A 91 15.52 13.95 -31.92
N LYS A 92 16.11 12.92 -32.56
CA LYS A 92 16.96 11.84 -32.01
C LYS A 92 16.30 10.77 -31.12
N GLY A 93 16.12 9.58 -31.70
CA GLY A 93 15.77 8.34 -30.99
C GLY A 93 16.76 7.90 -29.88
N ARG A 94 17.92 8.57 -29.72
CA ARG A 94 18.82 8.38 -28.58
C ARG A 94 18.24 8.94 -27.27
N ASP A 95 17.49 10.05 -27.32
CA ASP A 95 16.92 10.66 -26.12
C ASP A 95 15.70 9.86 -25.61
N PHE A 96 14.94 9.26 -26.52
CA PHE A 96 13.85 8.34 -26.15
C PHE A 96 14.37 7.06 -25.49
N GLN A 97 15.43 6.46 -26.02
CA GLN A 97 16.06 5.28 -25.41
C GLN A 97 16.66 5.60 -24.03
N ALA A 98 17.30 6.76 -23.88
CA ALA A 98 17.81 7.22 -22.60
C ALA A 98 16.68 7.47 -21.57
N ALA A 99 15.60 8.14 -21.99
CA ALA A 99 14.43 8.37 -21.13
C ALA A 99 13.73 7.06 -20.73
N ARG A 100 13.66 6.10 -21.66
CA ARG A 100 13.11 4.76 -21.40
C ARG A 100 13.99 3.98 -20.41
N ALA A 101 15.31 3.97 -20.60
CA ALA A 101 16.25 3.31 -19.71
C ALA A 101 16.21 3.91 -18.29
N HIS A 102 16.14 5.25 -18.18
CA HIS A 102 16.00 5.93 -16.89
C HIS A 102 14.70 5.51 -16.20
N ARG A 103 13.57 5.50 -16.92
CA ARG A 103 12.28 5.05 -16.38
C ARG A 103 12.33 3.58 -15.92
N GLU A 104 12.87 2.69 -16.74
CA GLU A 104 12.99 1.25 -16.41
C GLU A 104 13.88 1.04 -15.19
N TYR A 105 14.96 1.82 -15.04
CA TYR A 105 15.84 1.78 -13.86
C TYR A 105 15.11 2.15 -12.56
N TYR A 106 14.36 3.25 -12.53
CA TYR A 106 13.60 3.63 -11.32
C TYR A 106 12.42 2.70 -11.04
N LEU A 107 11.79 2.14 -12.06
CA LEU A 107 10.76 1.11 -11.87
C LEU A 107 11.36 -0.15 -11.25
N ALA A 108 12.54 -0.57 -11.70
CA ALA A 108 13.25 -1.70 -11.11
C ALA A 108 13.62 -1.42 -9.64
N GLN A 109 14.13 -0.24 -9.32
CA GLN A 109 14.43 0.14 -7.92
C GLN A 109 13.18 0.21 -7.04
N LEU A 110 12.05 0.69 -7.57
CA LEU A 110 10.79 0.68 -6.84
C LEU A 110 10.34 -0.76 -6.55
N ALA A 111 10.40 -1.64 -7.56
CA ALA A 111 10.05 -3.05 -7.40
C ALA A 111 10.98 -3.77 -6.42
N GLU A 112 12.26 -3.43 -6.41
CA GLU A 112 13.24 -3.94 -5.43
C GLU A 112 12.91 -3.44 -4.01
N ALA A 113 12.61 -2.15 -3.83
CA ALA A 113 12.19 -1.60 -2.54
C ALA A 113 10.88 -2.22 -2.04
N GLU A 114 9.89 -2.42 -2.92
CA GLU A 114 8.64 -3.14 -2.59
C GLU A 114 8.91 -4.60 -2.24
N PHE A 115 9.77 -5.29 -2.98
CA PHE A 115 10.18 -6.66 -2.68
C PHE A 115 10.79 -6.76 -1.28
N HIS A 116 11.76 -5.90 -0.95
CA HIS A 116 12.39 -5.88 0.36
C HIS A 116 11.41 -5.49 1.49
N LYS A 117 10.44 -4.62 1.21
CA LYS A 117 9.36 -4.29 2.16
C LYS A 117 8.47 -5.51 2.43
N VAL A 118 8.07 -6.25 1.39
CA VAL A 118 7.25 -7.48 1.52
C VAL A 118 8.03 -8.60 2.21
N GLN A 119 9.35 -8.67 2.01
CA GLN A 119 10.24 -9.60 2.73
C GLN A 119 10.50 -9.18 4.19
N GLY A 120 9.93 -8.05 4.67
CA GLY A 120 10.10 -7.56 6.04
C GLY A 120 11.47 -6.94 6.33
N GLN A 121 12.27 -6.64 5.30
CA GLN A 121 13.62 -6.07 5.45
C GLN A 121 13.63 -4.54 5.44
N LEU A 122 12.56 -3.90 4.98
CA LEU A 122 12.40 -2.44 4.98
C LEU A 122 11.16 -2.04 5.79
N VAL A 123 11.36 -1.07 6.68
CA VAL A 123 10.31 -0.43 7.48
C VAL A 123 10.26 1.06 7.17
N GLU A 124 9.10 1.69 7.41
CA GLU A 124 8.94 3.13 7.24
C GLU A 124 9.81 3.87 8.26
N ARG A 125 10.76 4.67 7.77
CA ARG A 125 11.70 5.42 8.61
C ARG A 125 10.99 6.24 9.68
N GLN A 126 9.93 6.96 9.32
CA GLN A 126 9.18 7.82 10.24
C GLN A 126 8.62 7.01 11.42
N ARG A 127 8.09 5.81 11.17
CA ARG A 127 7.56 4.96 12.25
C ARG A 127 8.62 4.49 13.22
N VAL A 128 9.82 4.18 12.73
CA VAL A 128 10.94 3.79 13.59
C VAL A 128 11.40 4.99 14.42
N GLU A 129 11.50 6.18 13.82
CA GLU A 129 11.86 7.41 14.54
C GLU A 129 10.84 7.76 15.63
N ASP A 130 9.55 7.69 15.33
CA ASP A 130 8.46 7.96 16.28
C ASP A 130 8.44 6.93 17.42
N ALA A 131 8.61 5.65 17.10
CA ALA A 131 8.70 4.57 18.10
C ALA A 131 9.93 4.75 19.01
N ALA A 132 11.10 5.05 18.44
CA ALA A 132 12.32 5.31 19.21
C ALA A 132 12.17 6.54 20.13
N PHE A 133 11.55 7.61 19.65
CA PHE A 133 11.30 8.80 20.45
C PHE A 133 10.34 8.54 21.61
N THR A 134 9.28 7.75 21.34
CA THR A 134 8.31 7.33 22.35
C THR A 134 8.97 6.45 23.41
N ALA A 135 9.77 5.47 22.99
CA ALA A 135 10.55 4.59 23.88
C ALA A 135 11.51 5.38 24.78
N ALA A 136 12.28 6.32 24.21
CA ALA A 136 13.21 7.17 24.96
C ALA A 136 12.48 8.07 25.98
N ARG A 137 11.32 8.62 25.60
CA ARG A 137 10.48 9.40 26.50
C ARG A 137 9.93 8.54 27.64
N GLY A 138 9.43 7.35 27.34
CA GLY A 138 8.93 6.39 28.33
C GLY A 138 9.99 6.03 29.36
N LEU A 139 11.21 5.71 28.91
CA LEU A 139 12.35 5.44 29.79
C LEU A 139 12.66 6.64 30.70
N ARG A 140 12.71 7.85 30.14
CA ARG A 140 12.96 9.08 30.91
C ARG A 140 11.89 9.27 32.00
N ASP A 141 10.63 9.15 31.62
CA ASP A 141 9.50 9.37 32.52
C ASP A 141 9.47 8.32 33.63
N GLN A 142 9.81 7.05 33.33
CA GLN A 142 9.99 5.99 34.33
C GLN A 142 11.14 6.32 35.30
N MET A 143 12.30 6.75 34.81
CA MET A 143 13.45 7.08 35.66
C MET A 143 13.14 8.21 36.64
N PHE A 144 12.51 9.29 36.19
CA PHE A 144 12.12 10.38 37.09
C PHE A 144 10.96 9.99 38.01
N GLY A 145 10.08 9.08 37.58
CA GLY A 145 9.01 8.53 38.40
C GLY A 145 9.51 7.78 39.65
N LEU A 146 10.73 7.23 39.62
CA LEU A 146 11.34 6.55 40.76
C LEU A 146 11.88 7.49 41.83
N ALA A 147 12.16 8.75 41.50
CA ALA A 147 12.87 9.66 42.39
C ALA A 147 12.17 9.83 43.77
N PRO A 148 10.84 10.00 43.86
CA PRO A 148 10.15 10.08 45.15
C PRO A 148 10.23 8.78 45.96
N GLN A 149 10.14 7.62 45.28
CA GLN A 149 10.22 6.30 45.91
C GLN A 149 11.63 6.05 46.48
N LEU A 150 12.65 6.24 45.64
CA LEU A 150 14.04 6.11 46.05
C LEU A 150 14.40 7.08 47.16
N ALA A 151 13.92 8.34 47.11
CA ALA A 151 14.17 9.30 48.18
C ALA A 151 13.64 8.81 49.55
N ALA A 152 12.44 8.23 49.57
CA ALA A 152 11.85 7.71 50.81
C ALA A 152 12.58 6.46 51.34
N GLU A 153 12.95 5.54 50.44
CA GLU A 153 13.65 4.31 50.79
C GLU A 153 15.08 4.59 51.28
N LEU A 154 15.80 5.45 50.57
CA LEU A 154 17.20 5.80 50.88
C LEU A 154 17.34 6.66 52.14
N ALA A 155 16.33 7.47 52.50
CA ALA A 155 16.38 8.29 53.71
C ALA A 155 16.54 7.47 55.00
N GLY A 156 16.13 6.20 54.99
CA GLY A 156 16.28 5.27 56.11
C GLY A 156 17.56 4.42 56.06
N MET A 157 18.33 4.48 54.98
CA MET A 157 19.54 3.67 54.81
C MET A 157 20.77 4.42 55.32
N THR A 158 21.60 3.75 56.12
CA THR A 158 22.79 4.34 56.75
C THR A 158 24.10 3.79 56.23
N ASP A 159 24.11 2.60 55.62
CA ASP A 159 25.31 1.99 55.03
C ASP A 159 25.41 2.34 53.53
N PRO A 160 26.50 2.98 53.08
CA PRO A 160 26.74 3.26 51.66
C PRO A 160 26.66 2.03 50.75
N TRP A 161 27.08 0.85 51.22
CA TRP A 161 27.03 -0.38 50.41
C TRP A 161 25.59 -0.83 50.16
N ASP A 162 24.74 -0.82 51.19
CA ASP A 162 23.32 -1.13 51.06
C ASP A 162 22.61 -0.13 50.12
N VAL A 163 22.96 1.16 50.20
CA VAL A 163 22.45 2.21 49.30
C VAL A 163 22.81 1.93 47.84
N GLU A 164 24.09 1.67 47.56
CA GLU A 164 24.56 1.39 46.20
C GLU A 164 23.91 0.13 45.63
N LYS A 165 23.83 -0.93 46.43
CA LYS A 165 23.19 -2.19 46.05
C LYS A 165 21.71 -1.99 45.72
N HIS A 166 20.97 -1.30 46.59
CA HIS A 166 19.54 -1.03 46.39
C HIS A 166 19.27 -0.19 45.13
N LEU A 167 20.08 0.85 44.91
CA LEU A 167 20.02 1.65 43.68
C LEU A 167 20.29 0.80 42.44
N THR A 168 21.36 0.00 42.47
CA THR A 168 21.76 -0.84 41.34
C THR A 168 20.68 -1.88 41.01
N ASP A 169 20.13 -2.55 42.02
CA ASP A 169 19.07 -3.54 41.85
C ASP A 169 17.80 -2.89 41.29
N THR A 170 17.44 -1.70 41.77
CA THR A 170 16.28 -0.94 41.30
C THR A 170 16.45 -0.51 39.85
N PHE A 171 17.60 0.07 39.48
CA PHE A 171 17.87 0.49 38.10
C PHE A 171 17.89 -0.70 37.14
N ARG A 172 18.51 -1.82 37.54
CA ARG A 172 18.53 -3.04 36.72
C ARG A 172 17.12 -3.55 36.46
N ARG A 173 16.25 -3.58 37.48
CA ARG A 173 14.85 -3.99 37.31
C ARG A 173 14.13 -3.07 36.32
N VAL A 174 14.23 -1.76 36.53
CA VAL A 174 13.53 -0.77 35.70
C VAL A 174 14.01 -0.81 34.25
N PHE A 175 15.31 -0.91 33.99
CA PHE A 175 15.82 -1.04 32.63
C PHE A 175 15.41 -2.35 31.95
N THR A 176 15.30 -3.43 32.73
CA THR A 176 14.80 -4.70 32.20
C THR A 176 13.33 -4.60 31.80
N ASP A 177 12.50 -3.93 32.62
CA ASP A 177 11.09 -3.74 32.32
C ASP A 177 10.88 -2.76 31.16
N ALA A 178 11.66 -1.68 31.11
CA ALA A 178 11.66 -0.71 30.01
C ALA A 178 12.06 -1.36 28.68
N ALA A 179 13.09 -2.23 28.68
CA ALA A 179 13.52 -2.93 27.49
C ALA A 179 12.39 -3.82 26.91
N LYS A 180 11.71 -4.60 27.76
CA LYS A 180 10.59 -5.46 27.33
C LYS A 180 9.44 -4.66 26.73
N MET A 181 9.05 -3.56 27.38
CA MET A 181 7.99 -2.68 26.87
C MET A 181 8.36 -2.05 25.53
N ASN A 182 9.61 -1.60 25.40
CA ASN A 182 10.10 -0.98 24.17
C ASN A 182 10.21 -1.98 23.00
N ASP A 183 10.60 -3.23 23.27
CA ASP A 183 10.63 -4.30 22.26
C ASP A 183 9.22 -4.57 21.72
N ASP A 184 8.23 -4.72 22.61
CA ASP A 184 6.83 -4.92 22.22
C ASP A 184 6.28 -3.76 21.37
N ASP A 185 6.59 -2.53 21.75
CA ASP A 185 6.13 -1.33 21.03
C ASP A 185 6.85 -1.16 19.69
N LEU A 186 8.13 -1.52 19.60
CA LEU A 186 8.89 -1.51 18.35
C LEU A 186 8.36 -2.58 17.38
N GLU A 187 8.10 -3.81 17.86
CA GLU A 187 7.50 -4.87 17.03
C GLU A 187 6.12 -4.44 16.47
N ARG A 188 5.30 -3.79 17.28
CA ARG A 188 4.01 -3.22 16.82
C ARG A 188 4.19 -2.10 15.80
N ALA A 189 5.19 -1.25 15.96
CA ALA A 189 5.47 -0.18 15.00
C ALA A 189 5.98 -0.72 13.65
N MET A 190 6.67 -1.86 13.67
CA MET A 190 7.22 -2.52 12.48
C MET A 190 6.18 -3.39 11.74
N THR A 191 5.13 -3.86 12.40
CA THR A 191 4.08 -4.67 11.79
C THR A 191 2.95 -3.79 11.24
N PRO A 192 2.71 -3.77 9.92
CA PRO A 192 1.58 -3.03 9.36
C PRO A 192 0.26 -3.72 9.77
N SER A 193 -0.69 -2.96 10.35
CA SER A 193 -2.10 -3.36 10.46
C SER A 193 -2.76 -3.50 9.09
#